data_AF-A0A2E1NBJ7-F1
#
_entry.id   AF-A0A2E1NBJ7-F1
#
_cell.length_a   1.000
_cell.length_b   1.000
_cell.length_c   1.000
_cell.angle_alpha   90.00
_cell.angle_beta   90.00
_cell.angle_gamma   90.00
#
_symmetry.space_group_name_H-M   'P 1'
#
loop_
_entity.id
_entity.type
_entity.pdbx_description
1 polymer ?
#
loop_
_entity_poly.entity_id
_entity_poly.type
_entity_poly.pdbx_seq_one_letter_code
_entity_poly.pdbx_strand_id
1 'polypeptide(L)'
;MKKPALRKNRMKRNSWTETNWTKSSKSVGEYIFRRLSIDQSDKNLSRIRPRHNLSQLIVQSKEIDRYVSDYLALQESKRAKIISKKSINSSRERLNIASSYVPQS
;
A
#
# COMPACT_ATOMS: atom_id res chain seq x y z
N MET A 1 34.17 -18.24 -8.76
CA MET A 1 33.03 -17.45 -8.24
C MET A 1 32.10 -17.05 -9.37
N LYS A 2 30.77 -17.30 -9.28
CA LYS A 2 29.82 -16.75 -10.27
C LYS A 2 29.80 -15.22 -10.15
N LYS A 3 29.91 -14.51 -11.30
CA LYS A 3 29.86 -13.05 -11.34
C LYS A 3 28.61 -12.55 -10.59
N PRO A 4 28.71 -11.53 -9.72
CA PRO A 4 27.56 -10.98 -8.98
C PRO A 4 26.38 -10.56 -9.89
N ALA A 5 26.66 -10.23 -11.15
CA ALA A 5 25.68 -9.91 -12.18
C ALA A 5 24.84 -11.10 -12.68
N LEU A 6 25.30 -12.34 -12.53
CA LEU A 6 24.66 -13.55 -13.08
C LEU A 6 23.72 -14.26 -12.10
N ARG A 7 23.42 -13.67 -10.94
CA ARG A 7 22.50 -14.26 -9.94
C ARG A 7 21.05 -14.13 -10.42
N LYS A 8 20.44 -15.22 -10.88
CA LYS A 8 19.04 -15.28 -11.36
C LYS A 8 18.02 -14.76 -10.34
N ASN A 9 18.30 -14.93 -9.04
CA ASN A 9 17.43 -14.47 -7.95
C ASN A 9 17.63 -12.98 -7.60
N ARG A 10 18.46 -12.23 -8.35
CA ARG A 10 18.83 -10.86 -7.99
C ARG A 10 17.68 -9.86 -8.04
N MET A 11 16.73 -10.11 -8.93
CA MET A 11 15.52 -9.31 -9.08
C MET A 11 14.30 -9.99 -8.45
N LYS A 12 14.48 -11.11 -7.76
CA LYS A 12 13.37 -11.84 -7.15
C LYS A 12 12.85 -10.99 -5.99
N ARG A 13 11.55 -10.72 -6.02
CA ARG A 13 10.87 -9.86 -5.05
C ARG A 13 10.14 -10.70 -4.01
N ASN A 14 10.06 -10.16 -2.81
CA ASN A 14 9.14 -10.64 -1.80
C ASN A 14 7.75 -10.06 -2.06
N SER A 15 6.70 -10.82 -1.75
CA SER A 15 5.33 -10.30 -1.74
C SER A 15 5.24 -9.18 -0.70
N TRP A 16 4.75 -8.01 -1.11
CA TRP A 16 4.56 -6.90 -0.19
C TRP A 16 3.34 -7.11 0.71
N THR A 17 3.52 -6.81 2.00
CA THR A 17 2.43 -6.69 2.95
C THR A 17 2.36 -5.27 3.48
N GLU A 18 1.21 -4.62 3.28
CA GLU A 18 0.98 -3.24 3.70
C GLU A 18 1.10 -3.10 5.23
N THR A 19 1.93 -2.17 5.69
CA THR A 19 2.16 -1.94 7.13
C THR A 19 1.27 -0.83 7.67
N ASN A 20 1.06 -0.77 8.98
CA ASN A 20 0.34 0.36 9.61
C ASN A 20 1.05 1.70 9.33
N TRP A 21 2.39 1.67 9.24
CA TRP A 21 3.17 2.86 8.96
C TRP A 21 2.95 3.35 7.53
N THR A 22 3.09 2.51 6.52
CA THR A 22 2.81 2.92 5.12
C THR A 22 1.34 3.26 4.89
N LYS A 23 0.42 2.59 5.56
CA LYS A 23 -1.03 2.83 5.43
C LYS A 23 -1.48 4.20 5.90
N SER A 24 -0.77 4.76 6.88
CA SER A 24 -1.05 6.07 7.50
C SER A 24 -0.47 7.25 6.73
N SER A 25 0.17 7.03 5.57
CA SER A 25 0.69 8.11 4.73
C SER A 25 -0.43 9.05 4.25
N LYS A 26 -0.15 10.36 4.28
CA LYS A 26 -1.06 11.42 3.85
C LYS A 26 -0.90 11.77 2.37
N SER A 27 0.29 11.54 1.81
CA SER A 27 0.61 11.82 0.41
C SER A 27 1.28 10.64 -0.29
N VAL A 28 1.28 10.67 -1.63
CA VAL A 28 1.97 9.68 -2.45
C VAL A 28 3.49 9.71 -2.22
N GLY A 29 4.07 10.90 -2.07
CA GLY A 29 5.50 11.06 -1.80
C GLY A 29 5.90 10.48 -0.44
N GLU A 30 5.08 10.71 0.59
CA GLU A 30 5.29 10.13 1.91
C GLU A 30 5.14 8.60 1.89
N TYR A 31 4.17 8.08 1.15
CA TYR A 31 4.01 6.64 0.94
C TYR A 31 5.24 6.03 0.26
N ILE A 32 5.68 6.61 -0.86
CA ILE A 32 6.88 6.16 -1.59
C ILE A 32 8.10 6.20 -0.67
N PHE A 33 8.30 7.27 0.07
CA PHE A 33 9.42 7.39 1.00
C PHE A 33 9.41 6.29 2.06
N ARG A 34 8.30 6.13 2.80
CA ARG A 34 8.19 5.09 3.84
C ARG A 34 8.40 3.70 3.26
N ARG A 35 7.85 3.47 2.06
CA ARG A 35 7.97 2.20 1.39
C ARG A 35 9.40 1.89 0.97
N LEU A 36 10.09 2.89 0.43
CA LEU A 36 11.52 2.83 0.13
C LEU A 36 12.34 2.56 1.38
N SER A 37 12.07 3.25 2.49
CA SER A 37 12.78 3.01 3.75
C SER A 37 12.67 1.56 4.21
N ILE A 38 11.48 0.97 4.11
CA ILE A 38 11.25 -0.44 4.45
C ILE A 38 12.05 -1.35 3.53
N ASP A 39 11.91 -1.17 2.20
CA ASP A 39 12.60 -2.00 1.21
C ASP A 39 14.14 -1.90 1.32
N GLN A 40 14.69 -0.74 1.70
CA GLN A 40 16.14 -0.57 1.92
C GLN A 40 16.63 -1.12 3.26
N SER A 41 15.77 -1.15 4.29
CA SER A 41 16.11 -1.74 5.59
C SER A 41 16.13 -3.28 5.58
N ASP A 42 15.56 -3.90 4.53
CA ASP A 42 15.64 -5.35 4.33
C ASP A 42 17.07 -5.76 3.93
N LYS A 43 17.80 -6.31 4.92
CA LYS A 43 19.17 -6.81 4.79
C LYS A 43 19.30 -7.89 3.71
N ASN A 44 18.24 -8.65 3.42
CA ASN A 44 18.26 -9.66 2.36
C ASN A 44 18.20 -9.00 0.99
N LEU A 45 17.32 -8.01 0.81
CA LEU A 45 17.20 -7.25 -0.43
C LEU A 45 18.50 -6.48 -0.73
N SER A 46 19.09 -5.83 0.28
CA SER A 46 20.33 -5.07 0.14
C SER A 46 21.54 -5.93 -0.21
N ARG A 47 21.56 -7.22 0.15
CA ARG A 47 22.67 -8.13 -0.16
C ARG A 47 22.65 -8.62 -1.60
N ILE A 48 21.47 -8.57 -2.22
CA ILE A 48 21.21 -9.20 -3.49
C ILE A 48 21.30 -8.19 -4.64
N ARG A 49 20.91 -6.93 -4.41
CA ARG A 49 20.80 -5.90 -5.46
C ARG A 49 22.05 -5.02 -5.58
N PRO A 50 22.34 -4.48 -6.78
CA PRO A 50 23.45 -3.56 -7.01
C PRO A 50 23.11 -2.20 -6.39
N ARG A 51 24.03 -1.62 -5.61
CA ARG A 51 23.88 -0.24 -5.10
C ARG A 51 24.27 0.76 -6.18
N HIS A 52 23.52 1.83 -6.30
CA HIS A 52 23.97 2.99 -7.09
C HIS A 52 25.07 3.70 -6.28
N ASN A 53 26.24 3.90 -6.89
CA ASN A 53 27.45 4.33 -6.19
C ASN A 53 27.34 5.70 -5.49
N LEU A 54 26.40 6.54 -5.90
CA LEU A 54 26.28 7.93 -5.44
C LEU A 54 25.17 8.18 -4.40
N SER A 55 24.09 7.38 -4.40
CA SER A 55 22.95 7.61 -3.48
C SER A 55 22.76 6.51 -2.44
N GLN A 56 23.51 5.41 -2.54
CA GLN A 56 23.24 4.13 -1.86
C GLN A 56 21.81 3.57 -2.06
N LEU A 57 20.95 4.30 -2.78
CA LEU A 57 19.56 3.98 -3.03
C LEU A 57 19.48 2.98 -4.18
N ILE A 58 18.77 1.89 -3.94
CA ILE A 58 18.47 0.89 -4.96
C ILE A 58 17.01 1.08 -5.39
N VAL A 59 16.76 2.07 -6.25
CA VAL A 59 15.42 2.36 -6.74
C VAL A 59 15.43 2.45 -8.25
N GLN A 60 14.73 1.53 -8.91
CA GLN A 60 14.50 1.59 -10.36
C GLN A 60 13.17 2.32 -10.64
N SER A 61 13.02 2.92 -11.82
CA SER A 61 11.78 3.59 -12.23
C SER A 61 10.55 2.67 -12.11
N LYS A 62 10.70 1.40 -12.50
CA LYS A 62 9.66 0.37 -12.33
C LYS A 62 9.22 0.17 -10.88
N GLU A 63 10.08 0.47 -9.90
CA GLU A 63 9.72 0.37 -8.48
C GLU A 63 8.89 1.56 -8.05
N ILE A 64 9.22 2.76 -8.54
CA ILE A 64 8.43 3.97 -8.31
C ILE A 64 7.01 3.80 -8.86
N ASP A 65 6.87 3.33 -10.11
CA ASP A 65 5.56 3.08 -10.72
C ASP A 65 4.71 2.13 -9.88
N ARG A 66 5.37 1.14 -9.27
CA ARG A 66 4.71 0.18 -8.38
C ARG A 66 4.31 0.79 -7.06
N TYR A 67 5.15 1.60 -6.43
CA TYR A 67 4.78 2.29 -5.19
C TYR A 67 3.63 3.27 -5.42
N VAL A 68 3.58 3.93 -6.57
CA VAL A 68 2.44 4.76 -6.99
C VAL A 68 1.19 3.89 -7.15
N SER A 69 1.30 2.77 -7.86
CA SER A 69 0.17 1.85 -8.06
C SER A 69 -0.37 1.30 -6.74
N ASP A 70 0.51 0.87 -5.84
CA ASP A 70 0.18 0.39 -4.49
C ASP A 70 -0.57 1.48 -3.69
N TYR A 71 -0.09 2.73 -3.77
CA TYR A 71 -0.74 3.86 -3.11
C TYR A 71 -2.14 4.15 -3.66
N LEU A 72 -2.32 4.12 -4.98
CA LEU A 72 -3.63 4.34 -5.60
C LEU A 72 -4.61 3.23 -5.22
N ALA A 73 -4.18 1.97 -5.25
CA ALA A 73 -4.99 0.84 -4.80
C ALA A 73 -5.38 0.96 -3.31
N LEU A 74 -4.44 1.42 -2.46
CA LEU A 74 -4.72 1.69 -1.06
C LEU A 74 -5.80 2.76 -0.90
N GLN A 75 -5.72 3.88 -1.62
CA GLN A 75 -6.71 4.96 -1.52
C GLN A 75 -8.07 4.54 -2.05
N GLU A 76 -8.11 3.77 -3.14
CA GLU A 76 -9.35 3.21 -3.67
C GLU A 76 -10.01 2.28 -2.65
N SER A 77 -9.24 1.40 -2.00
CA SER A 77 -9.75 0.52 -0.93
C SER A 77 -10.32 1.31 0.27
N LYS A 78 -9.74 2.46 0.61
CA LYS A 78 -10.24 3.34 1.68
C LYS A 78 -11.56 3.99 1.26
N ARG A 79 -11.66 4.47 0.03
CA ARG A 79 -12.89 5.05 -0.53
C ARG A 79 -14.02 4.02 -0.56
N ALA A 80 -13.76 2.82 -1.07
CA ALA A 80 -14.73 1.73 -1.09
C ALA A 80 -15.26 1.38 0.33
N LYS A 81 -14.38 1.33 1.33
CA LYS A 81 -14.78 1.12 2.74
C LYS A 81 -15.65 2.23 3.30
N ILE A 82 -15.38 3.48 2.95
CA ILE A 82 -16.20 4.62 3.37
C ILE A 82 -17.59 4.54 2.73
N ILE A 83 -17.67 4.24 1.44
CA ILE A 83 -18.93 4.07 0.69
C ILE A 83 -19.76 2.95 1.32
N SER A 84 -19.14 1.80 1.58
CA SER A 84 -19.79 0.66 2.25
C SER A 84 -20.31 1.03 3.65
N LYS A 85 -19.54 1.77 4.46
CA LYS A 85 -20.01 2.22 5.78
C LYS A 85 -21.20 3.18 5.67
N LYS A 86 -21.18 4.10 4.69
CA LYS A 86 -22.27 5.04 4.44
C LYS A 86 -23.56 4.32 4.02
N SER A 87 -23.47 3.30 3.17
CA SER A 87 -24.63 2.52 2.75
C SER A 87 -25.25 1.73 3.91
N ILE A 88 -24.43 1.15 4.78
CA ILE A 88 -24.88 0.45 5.99
C ILE A 88 -25.60 1.41 6.94
N ASN A 89 -25.05 2.59 7.19
CA ASN A 89 -25.66 3.59 8.08
C ASN A 89 -27.01 4.08 7.53
N SER A 90 -27.09 4.37 6.23
CA SER A 90 -28.36 4.76 5.59
C SER A 90 -29.43 3.66 5.70
N SER A 91 -29.03 2.39 5.59
CA SER A 91 -29.95 1.26 5.73
C SER A 91 -30.46 1.13 7.17
N ARG A 92 -29.60 1.36 8.17
CA ARG A 92 -29.97 1.37 9.59
C ARG A 92 -30.93 2.51 9.94
N GLU A 93 -30.70 3.72 9.43
CA GLU A 93 -31.61 4.85 9.63
C GLU A 93 -33.00 4.54 9.05
N ARG A 94 -33.07 3.96 7.85
CA ARG A 94 -34.35 3.55 7.24
C ARG A 94 -35.10 2.51 8.08
N LEU A 95 -34.40 1.52 8.63
CA LEU A 95 -35.00 0.51 9.50
C LEU A 95 -35.51 1.11 10.82
N ASN A 96 -34.75 2.03 11.42
CA ASN A 96 -35.17 2.71 12.64
C ASN A 96 -36.42 3.58 12.41
N ILE A 97 -36.48 4.31 11.29
CA ILE A 97 -37.66 5.11 10.91
C ILE A 97 -38.87 4.20 10.69
N ALA A 98 -38.72 3.10 9.94
CA ALA A 98 -39.80 2.14 9.71
C ALA A 98 -40.31 1.50 11.01
N SER A 99 -39.42 1.21 11.96
CA SER A 99 -39.79 0.66 13.27
C SER A 99 -40.50 1.66 14.19
N SER A 100 -40.38 2.97 13.92
CA SER A 100 -40.98 4.04 14.74
C SER A 100 -42.40 4.45 14.29
N TYR A 101 -42.87 3.91 13.17
CA TYR A 101 -44.17 4.27 12.60
C TYR A 101 -45.28 3.45 13.27
N VAL A 102 -46.03 4.08 14.18
CA VAL A 102 -47.27 3.52 14.76
C VAL A 102 -48.45 4.01 13.92
N PRO A 103 -49.18 3.13 13.21
CA PRO A 103 -50.33 3.55 12.42
C PRO A 103 -51.45 4.04 13.36
N GLN A 104 -51.83 5.31 13.24
CA GLN A 104 -53.03 5.83 13.90
C GLN A 104 -54.26 5.32 13.12
N SER A 105 -55.10 4.56 13.81
CA SER A 105 -56.37 4.02 13.32
C SER A 105 -57.52 4.89 13.81
#